data_AF-A0A9X0YPC1-F1
#
_entry.id   AF-A0A9X0YPC1-F1
#
_cell.length_a   1.000
_cell.length_b   1.000
_cell.length_c   1.000
_cell.angle_alpha   90.00
_cell.angle_beta   90.00
_cell.angle_gamma   90.00
#
_symmetry.space_group_name_H-M   'P 1'
#
loop_
_entity.id
_entity.type
_entity.pdbx_description
1 polymer ?
#
loop_
_entity_poly.entity_id
_entity_poly.type
_entity_poly.pdbx_seq_one_letter_code
_entity_poly.pdbx_strand_id
1 'polypeptide(L)'
;MKVNTLTSIGILINTLITAFIYFTEAYKGLDIVMIIALIMCYIGFIVMQCNQAKIGSIIFCIGSVLFIPIGLVGIIGVRKIVEHIEAEKFKKLHYE
;
A
#
# COMPACT_ATOMS: atom_id res chain seq x y z
N MET A 1 -6.86 -19.50 18.73
CA MET A 1 -7.28 -19.68 17.32
C MET A 1 -6.03 -19.62 16.44
N LYS A 2 -5.88 -20.47 15.42
CA LYS A 2 -4.72 -20.38 14.51
C LYS A 2 -5.04 -19.33 13.43
N VAL A 3 -4.35 -18.19 13.47
CA VAL A 3 -4.52 -17.16 12.42
C VAL A 3 -4.05 -17.73 11.10
N ASN A 4 -4.81 -17.45 10.04
CA ASN A 4 -4.45 -17.88 8.69
C ASN A 4 -3.11 -17.23 8.28
N THR A 5 -2.22 -18.02 7.71
CA THR A 5 -0.94 -17.57 7.15
C THR A 5 -1.12 -16.39 6.19
N LEU A 6 -2.21 -16.35 5.42
CA LEU A 6 -2.53 -15.23 4.52
C LEU A 6 -2.74 -13.91 5.27
N THR A 7 -3.35 -13.93 6.46
CA THR A 7 -3.54 -12.71 7.27
C THR A 7 -2.21 -12.19 7.79
N SER A 8 -1.31 -13.09 8.21
CA SER A 8 0.05 -12.72 8.63
C SER A 8 0.87 -12.16 7.46
N ILE A 9 0.74 -12.74 6.27
CA ILE A 9 1.35 -12.20 5.04
C ILE A 9 0.78 -10.82 4.72
N GLY A 10 -0.54 -10.64 4.83
CA GLY A 10 -1.19 -9.35 4.60
C GLY A 10 -0.65 -8.24 5.52
N ILE A 11 -0.48 -8.53 6.82
CA ILE A 11 0.12 -7.56 7.74
C ILE A 11 1.56 -7.24 7.36
N LEU A 12 2.34 -8.25 6.96
CA LEU A 12 3.73 -8.06 6.55
C LEU A 12 3.81 -7.15 5.31
N ILE A 13 2.97 -7.41 4.30
CA ILE A 13 2.90 -6.59 3.08
C ILE A 13 2.48 -5.16 3.41
N ASN A 14 1.44 -4.97 4.22
CA ASN A 14 0.99 -3.63 4.62
C ASN A 14 2.10 -2.88 5.37
N THR A 15 2.84 -3.55 6.26
CA THR A 15 4.00 -2.95 6.96
C THR A 15 5.10 -2.54 5.98
N LEU A 16 5.45 -3.39 5.01
CA LEU A 16 6.46 -3.07 4.00
C LEU A 16 6.03 -1.88 3.12
N ILE A 17 4.76 -1.82 2.71
CA ILE A 17 4.22 -0.70 1.94
C ILE A 17 4.28 0.60 2.75
N THR A 18 3.82 0.58 4.01
CA THR A 18 3.88 1.77 4.87
C THR A 18 5.32 2.21 5.11
N ALA A 19 6.25 1.27 5.33
CA ALA A 19 7.67 1.60 5.49
C ALA A 19 8.24 2.25 4.22
N PHE A 20 7.94 1.69 3.04
CA PHE A 20 8.37 2.26 1.76
C PHE A 20 7.84 3.70 1.58
N ILE A 21 6.56 3.94 1.89
CA ILE A 21 5.94 5.26 1.81
C ILE A 21 6.60 6.24 2.78
N TYR A 22 6.84 5.81 4.01
CA TYR A 22 7.47 6.63 5.05
C TYR A 22 8.88 7.08 4.68
N PHE A 23 9.69 6.20 4.08
CA PHE A 23 11.06 6.54 3.67
C PHE A 23 11.14 7.30 2.35
N THR A 24 10.04 7.43 1.60
CA THR A 24 10.03 8.07 0.29
C THR A 24 9.49 9.50 0.41
N GLU A 25 10.35 10.49 0.20
CA GLU A 25 9.97 11.91 0.33
C GLU A 25 8.82 12.34 -0.59
N ALA A 26 8.67 11.69 -1.75
CA ALA A 26 7.59 11.96 -2.70
C ALA A 26 6.18 11.72 -2.14
N TYR A 27 6.06 10.98 -1.03
CA TYR A 27 4.80 10.67 -0.36
C TYR A 27 4.65 11.34 1.01
N LYS A 28 5.46 12.37 1.33
CA LYS A 28 5.30 13.16 2.56
C LYS A 28 3.85 13.64 2.70
N GLY A 29 3.22 13.30 3.83
CA GLY A 29 1.82 13.61 4.14
C GLY A 29 0.85 12.43 3.95
N LEU A 30 1.14 11.51 3.00
CA LEU A 30 0.38 10.27 2.86
C LEU A 30 0.80 9.23 3.92
N ASP A 31 2.06 9.27 4.32
CA ASP A 31 2.67 8.42 5.35
C ASP A 31 1.87 8.38 6.66
N ILE A 32 1.40 9.52 7.16
CA ILE A 32 0.59 9.60 8.38
C ILE A 32 -0.69 8.77 8.25
N VAL A 33 -1.40 8.92 7.13
CA VAL A 33 -2.65 8.19 6.87
C VAL A 33 -2.39 6.69 6.77
N MET A 34 -1.30 6.30 6.11
CA MET A 34 -0.90 4.90 5.96
C MET A 34 -0.48 4.25 7.28
N ILE A 35 0.15 5.01 8.17
CA ILE A 35 0.51 4.56 9.52
C ILE A 35 -0.75 4.32 10.36
N ILE A 36 -1.73 5.22 10.31
CA ILE A 36 -3.01 5.05 11.02
C ILE A 36 -3.74 3.78 10.53
N ALA A 37 -3.78 3.58 9.21
CA ALA A 37 -4.38 2.40 8.61
C ALA A 37 -3.65 1.10 9.01
N LEU A 38 -2.32 1.13 9.07
CA LEU A 38 -1.51 0.01 9.53
C LEU A 38 -1.79 -0.31 11.01
N ILE A 39 -1.91 0.71 11.87
CA ILE A 39 -2.28 0.52 13.28
C ILE A 39 -3.64 -0.16 13.39
N MET A 40 -4.64 0.25 12.59
CA MET A 40 -5.94 -0.46 12.57
C MET A 40 -5.77 -1.93 12.16
N CYS A 41 -4.91 -2.25 11.19
CA CYS A 41 -4.62 -3.64 10.81
C CYS A 41 -4.04 -4.43 11.99
N TYR A 42 -3.08 -3.87 12.73
CA TYR A 42 -2.50 -4.49 13.92
C TYR A 42 -3.54 -4.67 15.04
N ILE A 43 -4.39 -3.67 15.29
CA ILE A 43 -5.48 -3.79 16.27
C ILE A 43 -6.42 -4.93 15.86
N GLY A 44 -6.85 -4.97 14.60
CA GLY A 44 -7.70 -6.05 14.09
C GLY A 44 -7.06 -7.42 14.27
N PHE A 45 -5.78 -7.56 13.94
CA PHE A 45 -5.01 -8.79 14.11
C PHE A 45 -4.91 -9.23 15.58
N ILE A 46 -4.64 -8.31 16.51
CA ILE A 46 -4.60 -8.61 17.95
C ILE A 46 -5.99 -9.04 18.45
N VAL A 47 -7.05 -8.34 18.05
CA VAL A 47 -8.43 -8.67 18.42
C VAL A 47 -8.83 -10.07 17.90
N MET A 48 -8.37 -10.47 16.71
CA MET A 48 -8.58 -11.83 16.20
C MET A 48 -7.94 -12.90 17.11
N GLN A 49 -6.81 -12.59 17.75
CA GLN A 49 -6.13 -13.49 18.67
C GLN A 49 -6.82 -13.62 20.03
N CYS A 50 -7.51 -12.56 20.48
CA CYS A 50 -8.27 -12.53 21.73
C CYS A 50 -9.65 -13.21 21.65
N ASN A 51 -9.80 -14.25 20.83
CA ASN A 51 -11.07 -14.97 20.57
C ASN A 51 -12.20 -14.14 19.95
N GLN A 52 -11.94 -12.90 19.51
CA GLN A 52 -12.93 -12.04 18.84
C GLN A 52 -12.69 -11.99 17.32
N ALA A 53 -12.59 -13.17 16.69
CA ALA A 53 -12.23 -13.34 15.29
C ALA A 53 -13.08 -12.47 14.33
N LYS A 54 -14.40 -12.43 14.52
CA LYS A 54 -15.32 -11.70 13.65
C LYS A 54 -15.07 -10.19 13.68
N ILE A 55 -14.94 -9.62 14.88
CA ILE A 55 -14.71 -8.19 15.08
C ILE A 55 -13.31 -7.81 14.58
N GLY A 56 -12.30 -8.58 14.96
CA GLY A 56 -10.93 -8.32 14.54
C GLY A 56 -10.74 -8.40 13.02
N SER A 57 -11.43 -9.33 12.36
CA SER A 57 -11.40 -9.43 10.89
C SER A 57 -12.01 -8.20 10.21
N ILE A 58 -13.12 -7.67 10.75
CA ILE A 58 -13.75 -6.45 10.21
C ILE A 58 -12.80 -5.25 10.35
N ILE A 59 -12.20 -5.06 11.52
CA ILE A 59 -11.24 -3.98 11.78
C ILE A 59 -10.03 -4.09 10.85
N PHE A 60 -9.49 -5.30 10.68
CA PHE A 60 -8.37 -5.56 9.77
C PHE A 60 -8.72 -5.21 8.32
N CYS A 61 -9.90 -5.62 7.85
CA CYS A 61 -10.36 -5.30 6.50
C CYS A 61 -10.51 -3.79 6.28
N ILE A 62 -11.08 -3.06 7.25
CA ILE A 62 -11.23 -1.60 7.16
C ILE A 62 -9.87 -0.92 7.07
N GLY A 63 -8.91 -1.29 7.93
CA GLY A 63 -7.55 -0.76 7.86
C GLY A 63 -6.83 -1.09 6.54
N SER A 64 -7.17 -2.22 5.91
CA SER A 64 -6.53 -2.69 4.68
C SER A 64 -7.01 -1.96 3.41
N VAL A 65 -8.16 -1.27 3.44
CA VAL A 65 -8.76 -0.65 2.23
C VAL A 65 -7.80 0.35 1.56
N LEU A 66 -7.05 1.12 2.35
CA LEU A 66 -6.13 2.14 1.83
C LEU A 66 -4.89 1.57 1.14
N PHE A 67 -4.58 0.29 1.36
CA PHE A 67 -3.41 -0.37 0.77
C PHE A 67 -3.68 -0.91 -0.64
N ILE A 68 -4.95 -1.11 -1.00
CA ILE A 68 -5.37 -1.64 -2.32
C ILE A 68 -5.04 -0.69 -3.48
N PRO A 69 -5.35 0.63 -3.43
CA PRO A 69 -5.14 1.53 -4.57
C PRO A 69 -3.66 1.89 -4.83
N ILE A 70 -2.75 1.59 -3.90
CA ILE A 70 -1.34 2.05 -3.98
C ILE A 70 -0.58 1.35 -5.12
N GLY A 71 -0.83 0.06 -5.33
CA GLY A 71 -0.23 -0.67 -6.45
C GLY A 71 -0.62 -0.07 -7.82
N LEU A 72 -1.84 0.45 -7.94
CA LEU A 72 -2.31 1.10 -9.18
C LEU A 72 -1.60 2.43 -9.45
N VAL A 73 -1.29 3.21 -8.40
CA VAL A 73 -0.54 4.47 -8.54
C VAL A 73 0.87 4.23 -9.11
N GLY A 74 1.56 3.19 -8.63
CA GLY A 74 2.89 2.82 -9.15
C GLY A 74 2.86 2.46 -10.63
N ILE A 75 1.86 1.69 -11.06
CA ILE A 75 1.66 1.33 -12.48
C ILE A 75 1.45 2.60 -13.33
N ILE A 76 0.60 3.52 -12.87
CA ILE A 76 0.34 4.78 -13.59
C ILE A 76 1.61 5.63 -13.68
N GLY A 77 2.40 5.71 -12.60
CA GLY A 77 3.66 6.45 -12.58
C GLY A 77 4.68 5.94 -13.59
N VAL A 78 4.91 4.62 -13.62
CA VAL A 78 5.82 3.98 -14.59
C VAL A 78 5.36 4.23 -16.03
N ARG A 79 4.05 4.12 -16.30
CA ARG A 79 3.50 4.40 -17.63
C ARG A 79 3.81 5.82 -18.10
N LYS A 80 3.65 6.83 -17.23
CA LYS A 80 3.96 8.22 -17.56
C LYS A 80 5.44 8.44 -17.89
N ILE A 81 6.36 7.76 -17.19
CA ILE A 81 7.79 7.84 -17.47
C ILE A 81 8.10 7.28 -18.86
N VAL A 82 7.54 6.11 -19.20
CA VAL A 82 7.73 5.49 -20.52
C VAL A 82 7.17 6.39 -21.63
N GLU A 83 5.95 6.91 -21.46
CA GLU A 83 5.32 7.83 -22.40
C GLU A 83 6.18 9.10 -22.62
N HIS A 84 6.78 9.64 -21.55
CA HIS A 84 7.67 10.80 -21.66
C HIS A 84 8.96 10.50 -22.44
N ILE A 85 9.57 9.32 -22.22
CA ILE A 85 10.77 8.89 -22.95
C ILE A 85 10.45 8.70 -24.45
N GLU A 86 9.30 8.12 -24.77
CA GLU A 86 8.85 7.93 -26.15
C GLU A 86 8.58 9.26 -26.85
N ALA A 87 7.91 10.20 -26.15
CA ALA A 87 7.65 11.54 -26.66
C ALA A 87 8.94 12.31 -26.95
N GLU A 88 9.95 12.23 -26.05
CA GLU A 88 11.25 12.85 -26.29
C GLU A 88 12.00 12.23 -27.47
N LYS A 89 12.01 10.89 -27.59
CA LYS A 89 12.60 10.21 -28.74
C LYS A 89 11.95 10.63 -30.06
N PHE A 90 10.61 10.71 -30.09
CA PHE A 90 9.88 11.15 -31.27
C PHE A 90 10.24 12.60 -31.63
N LYS A 91 10.28 13.50 -30.65
CA LYS A 91 10.65 14.89 -30.86
C LYS A 91 12.05 15.02 -31.46
N LYS A 92 13.01 14.26 -30.93
CA LYS A 92 14.40 14.24 -31.41
C LYS A 92 14.57 13.69 -32.83
N LEU A 93 13.69 12.79 -33.26
CA LEU A 93 13.76 12.17 -34.59
C LEU A 93 13.15 13.05 -35.71
N HIS A 94 12.24 13.96 -35.35
CA HIS A 94 11.40 14.68 -36.30
C HIS A 94 11.59 16.21 -36.30
N TYR A 95 12.22 16.77 -35.26
CA TYR A 95 12.37 18.22 -35.11
C TYR A 95 13.79 18.69 -34.78
N GLU A 96 14.77 17.77 -34.69
CA GLU A 96 16.22 18.03 -34.70
C GLU A 96 16.83 17.43 -35.97
#